data_AF-A0A9P5PQY1-F1
#
_entry.id   AF-A0A9P5PQY1-F1
#
_cell.length_a   1.000
_cell.length_b   1.000
_cell.length_c   1.000
_cell.angle_alpha   90.00
_cell.angle_beta   90.00
_cell.angle_gamma   90.00
#
_symmetry.space_group_name_H-M   'P 1'
#
loop_
_entity.id
_entity.type
_entity.pdbx_description
1 polymer ?
#
loop_
_entity_poly.entity_id
_entity_poly.type
_entity_poly.pdbx_seq_one_letter_code
_entity_poly.pdbx_strand_id
1 'polypeptide(L)'
;MDLILSDHHPWTSVYSIASGEKSGTPIFMTDTGRGIRKHITIRGSLGASGGMNEMGVPFAEIDLRGLFSSDVVTLRGRELRVVNRGFMWRSLEFEASDGRQYKWKVEGRRNFHLTLEGRLIALFSSGSNSIFSSKEPATFSIYPEGLPVVEDIITTLVYVTRRRKMAQDSAASAAG
;
A
#
# COMPACT_ATOMS: atom_id res chain seq x y z
N MET A 1 -3.34 10.78 10.44
CA MET A 1 -4.51 10.13 9.83
C MET A 1 -4.35 8.65 10.02
N ASP A 2 -5.25 8.03 10.77
CA ASP A 2 -5.21 6.60 11.05
C ASP A 2 -6.27 5.88 10.24
N LEU A 3 -5.85 4.83 9.54
CA LEU A 3 -6.67 4.03 8.66
C LEU A 3 -6.77 2.61 9.17
N ILE A 4 -7.96 2.03 9.06
CA ILE A 4 -8.23 0.62 9.28
C ILE A 4 -8.48 -0.01 7.92
N LEU A 5 -7.82 -1.14 7.65
CA LEU A 5 -8.01 -1.89 6.42
C LEU A 5 -9.03 -3.00 6.63
N SER A 6 -9.86 -3.25 5.62
CA SER A 6 -10.82 -4.36 5.61
C SER A 6 -10.16 -5.74 5.54
N ASP A 7 -8.93 -5.82 5.01
CA ASP A 7 -8.13 -7.04 4.89
C ASP A 7 -6.65 -6.76 5.25
N HIS A 8 -5.91 -7.80 5.58
CA HIS A 8 -4.47 -7.73 5.90
C HIS A 8 -3.59 -7.49 4.67
N HIS A 9 -4.15 -7.58 3.46
CA HIS A 9 -3.46 -7.39 2.20
C HIS A 9 -3.78 -6.01 1.61
N PRO A 10 -2.86 -5.03 1.69
CA PRO A 10 -3.09 -3.66 1.25
C PRO A 10 -3.59 -3.50 -0.20
N TRP A 11 -3.33 -4.46 -1.08
CA TRP A 11 -3.70 -4.45 -2.50
C TRP A 11 -5.12 -4.97 -2.81
N THR A 12 -5.85 -5.45 -1.80
CA THR A 12 -7.25 -5.92 -1.91
C THR A 12 -8.09 -5.42 -0.73
N SER A 13 -7.79 -4.23 -0.23
CA SER A 13 -8.42 -3.64 0.95
C SER A 13 -9.16 -2.35 0.65
N VAL A 14 -10.21 -2.11 1.45
CA VAL A 14 -10.83 -0.81 1.68
C VAL A 14 -10.14 -0.18 2.87
N TYR A 15 -9.78 1.10 2.75
CA TYR A 15 -9.15 1.91 3.78
C TYR A 15 -10.18 2.87 4.32
N SER A 16 -10.47 2.78 5.61
CA SER A 16 -11.42 3.63 6.29
C SER A 16 -10.75 4.44 7.37
N ILE A 17 -11.19 5.67 7.59
CA ILE A 17 -10.73 6.46 8.74
C ILE A 17 -11.12 5.74 10.04
N ALA A 18 -10.17 5.60 10.97
CA ALA A 18 -10.44 5.05 12.29
C ALA A 18 -11.44 5.95 13.03
N SER A 19 -12.56 5.38 13.48
CA SER A 19 -13.59 6.09 14.26
C SER A 19 -13.86 5.31 15.55
N GLY A 20 -13.03 5.53 16.57
CA GLY A 20 -13.01 4.72 17.78
C GLY A 20 -12.56 3.28 17.48
N GLU A 21 -13.27 2.28 18.01
CA GLU A 21 -12.97 0.85 17.79
C GLU A 21 -13.48 0.31 16.45
N LYS A 22 -14.16 1.13 15.62
CA LYS A 22 -14.80 0.68 14.38
C LYS A 22 -14.20 1.35 13.15
N SER A 23 -14.28 0.61 12.04
CA SER A 23 -14.02 1.13 10.70
C SER A 23 -15.03 2.23 10.38
N GLY A 24 -14.54 3.43 10.12
CA GLY A 24 -15.36 4.59 9.75
C GLY A 24 -15.61 4.66 8.24
N THR A 25 -15.77 5.88 7.73
CA THR A 25 -16.04 6.13 6.31
C THR A 25 -14.87 5.66 5.44
N PRO A 26 -15.13 4.89 4.36
CA PRO A 26 -14.11 4.47 3.42
C PRO A 26 -13.60 5.67 2.63
N ILE A 27 -12.27 5.80 2.53
CA ILE A 27 -11.59 6.89 1.82
C ILE A 27 -10.77 6.40 0.63
N PHE A 28 -10.22 5.18 0.70
CA PHE A 28 -9.52 4.56 -0.43
C PHE A 28 -9.99 3.13 -0.62
N MET A 29 -9.97 2.67 -1.86
CA MET A 29 -10.21 1.29 -2.20
C MET A 29 -9.14 0.81 -3.18
N THR A 30 -8.66 -0.40 -2.93
CA THR A 30 -7.73 -1.09 -3.81
C THR A 30 -8.41 -2.32 -4.39
N ASP A 31 -8.26 -2.51 -5.70
CA ASP A 31 -8.77 -3.68 -6.40
C ASP A 31 -7.65 -4.31 -7.21
N THR A 32 -7.44 -5.61 -7.01
CA THR A 32 -6.51 -6.41 -7.81
C THR A 32 -7.32 -7.16 -8.85
N GLY A 33 -7.08 -6.86 -10.12
CA GLY A 33 -7.76 -7.51 -11.24
C GLY A 33 -7.68 -9.05 -11.16
N ARG A 34 -8.78 -9.72 -11.49
CA ARG A 34 -8.84 -11.18 -11.55
C ARG A 34 -8.16 -11.68 -12.83
N GLY A 35 -7.17 -12.57 -12.71
CA GLY A 35 -6.55 -13.25 -13.85
C GLY A 35 -5.01 -13.27 -13.82
N ILE A 36 -4.40 -13.53 -14.98
CA ILE A 36 -2.94 -13.70 -15.15
C ILE A 36 -2.21 -12.34 -15.01
N ARG A 37 -2.87 -11.23 -15.33
CA ARG A 37 -2.32 -9.89 -15.18
C ARG A 37 -2.50 -9.40 -13.75
N LYS A 38 -1.38 -9.06 -13.10
CA LYS A 38 -1.34 -8.55 -11.72
C LYS A 38 -1.47 -7.02 -11.74
N HIS A 39 -2.58 -6.54 -12.31
CA HIS A 39 -2.93 -5.12 -12.37
C HIS A 39 -3.71 -4.74 -11.10
N ILE A 40 -3.32 -3.65 -10.44
CA ILE A 40 -3.98 -3.13 -9.24
C ILE A 40 -4.43 -1.70 -9.53
N THR A 41 -5.67 -1.39 -9.18
CA THR A 41 -6.20 -0.03 -9.25
C THR A 41 -6.44 0.52 -7.85
N ILE A 42 -6.20 1.81 -7.67
CA ILE A 42 -6.49 2.52 -6.42
C ILE A 42 -7.42 3.68 -6.72
N ARG A 43 -8.53 3.71 -5.98
CA ARG A 43 -9.60 4.71 -6.12
C ARG A 43 -9.77 5.47 -4.82
N GLY A 44 -10.02 6.77 -4.93
CA GLY A 44 -10.41 7.63 -3.82
C GLY A 44 -11.93 7.68 -3.70
N SER A 45 -12.43 7.78 -2.48
CA SER A 45 -13.85 8.06 -2.21
C SER A 45 -14.10 9.56 -2.36
N LEU A 46 -14.78 9.96 -3.44
CA LEU A 46 -15.26 11.34 -3.60
C LEU A 46 -16.39 11.55 -2.59
N GLY A 47 -16.23 12.55 -1.70
CA GLY A 47 -17.11 12.75 -0.55
C GLY A 47 -18.60 12.83 -0.89
N ALA A 48 -19.40 12.14 -0.09
CA ALA A 48 -20.80 12.41 0.30
C ALA A 48 -21.90 12.73 -0.73
N SER A 49 -21.65 12.92 -2.04
CA SER A 49 -22.71 13.23 -3.02
C SER A 49 -22.85 12.27 -4.20
N GLY A 50 -21.92 11.32 -4.36
CA GLY A 50 -22.01 10.28 -5.39
C GLY A 50 -22.37 8.94 -4.75
N GLY A 51 -23.52 8.37 -5.12
CA GLY A 51 -23.92 7.04 -4.64
C GLY A 51 -22.83 6.00 -4.89
N MET A 52 -22.89 4.86 -4.17
CA MET A 52 -21.94 3.74 -4.21
C MET A 52 -21.67 3.12 -5.61
N ASN A 53 -22.24 3.67 -6.68
CA ASN A 53 -22.12 3.23 -8.06
C ASN A 53 -21.18 4.10 -8.93
N GLU A 54 -20.73 5.27 -8.46
CA GLU A 54 -19.67 6.06 -9.14
C GLU A 54 -18.34 5.91 -8.40
N MET A 55 -17.78 4.71 -8.45
CA MET A 55 -16.37 4.52 -8.13
C MET A 55 -15.55 5.21 -9.23
N GLY A 56 -15.10 6.44 -8.95
CA GLY A 56 -14.43 7.32 -9.91
C GLY A 56 -13.18 6.71 -10.56
N VAL A 57 -12.69 7.42 -11.58
CA VAL A 57 -11.45 7.09 -12.31
C VAL A 57 -10.33 6.79 -11.30
N PRO A 58 -9.58 5.67 -11.45
CA PRO A 58 -8.48 5.36 -10.54
C PRO A 58 -7.46 6.48 -10.56
N PHE A 59 -7.03 6.94 -9.38
CA PHE A 59 -5.96 7.92 -9.29
C PHE A 59 -4.60 7.23 -9.36
N ALA A 60 -4.52 5.93 -9.07
CA ALA A 60 -3.31 5.15 -9.24
C ALA A 60 -3.56 3.79 -9.88
N GLU A 61 -2.60 3.35 -10.67
CA GLU A 61 -2.57 2.07 -11.35
C GLU A 61 -1.19 1.43 -11.17
N ILE A 62 -1.15 0.14 -10.86
CA ILE A 62 0.07 -0.62 -10.65
C ILE A 62 0.02 -1.85 -11.54
N ASP A 63 0.92 -1.89 -12.51
CA ASP A 63 1.16 -3.04 -13.36
C ASP A 63 2.38 -3.81 -12.87
N LEU A 64 2.13 -4.87 -12.11
CA LEU A 64 3.18 -5.78 -11.67
C LEU A 64 3.47 -6.78 -12.79
N ARG A 65 4.68 -6.69 -13.34
CA ARG A 65 5.15 -7.60 -14.38
C ARG A 65 6.04 -8.69 -13.75
N GLY A 66 6.28 -9.76 -14.49
CA GLY A 66 7.10 -10.89 -14.04
C GLY A 66 8.54 -10.52 -13.67
N LEU A 67 9.33 -11.51 -13.25
CA LEU A 67 10.72 -11.32 -12.79
C LEU A 67 11.65 -10.64 -13.80
N PHE A 68 11.37 -10.74 -15.10
CA PHE A 68 12.22 -10.22 -16.20
C PHE A 68 11.68 -8.93 -16.83
N SER A 69 10.72 -8.29 -16.19
CA SER A 69 10.01 -7.13 -16.76
C SER A 69 9.84 -6.04 -15.71
N SER A 70 10.00 -4.80 -16.14
CA SER A 70 9.84 -3.63 -15.27
C SER A 70 8.39 -3.44 -14.86
N ASP A 71 8.16 -3.33 -13.56
CA ASP A 71 6.87 -2.91 -13.03
C ASP A 71 6.61 -1.45 -13.41
N VAL A 72 5.34 -1.10 -13.64
CA VAL A 72 4.92 0.28 -13.91
C VAL A 72 3.97 0.70 -12.81
N VAL A 73 4.25 1.82 -12.16
CA VAL A 73 3.41 2.43 -11.13
C VAL A 73 3.04 3.81 -11.63
N THR A 74 1.76 4.06 -11.87
CA THR A 74 1.25 5.33 -12.38
C THR A 74 0.36 5.98 -11.32
N LEU A 75 0.61 7.25 -11.02
CA LEU A 75 -0.15 8.09 -10.11
C LEU A 75 -0.60 9.35 -10.86
N ARG A 76 -1.90 9.51 -11.10
CA ARG A 76 -2.52 10.63 -11.83
C ARG A 76 -1.84 10.90 -13.17
N GLY A 77 -1.50 9.84 -13.90
CA GLY A 77 -0.80 9.90 -15.18
C GLY A 77 0.72 10.12 -15.09
N ARG A 78 1.29 10.31 -13.89
CA ARG A 78 2.74 10.37 -13.67
C ARG A 78 3.27 8.99 -13.29
N GLU A 79 4.34 8.54 -13.94
CA GLU A 79 5.04 7.32 -13.51
C GLU A 79 5.83 7.58 -12.22
N LEU A 80 5.54 6.80 -11.18
CA LEU A 80 6.21 6.87 -9.89
C LEU A 80 7.39 5.90 -9.90
N ARG A 81 8.60 6.45 -9.80
CA ARG A 81 9.84 5.67 -9.81
C ARG A 81 10.11 5.08 -8.43
N VAL A 82 10.11 3.76 -8.36
CA VAL A 82 10.37 3.02 -7.13
C VAL A 82 11.64 2.19 -7.27
N VAL A 83 12.62 2.45 -6.42
CA VAL A 83 13.93 1.79 -6.44
C VAL A 83 14.06 0.86 -5.24
N ASN A 84 14.22 -0.44 -5.50
CA ASN A 84 14.56 -1.39 -4.46
C ASN A 84 16.05 -1.29 -4.11
N ARG A 85 16.38 -0.94 -2.87
CA ARG A 85 17.76 -0.91 -2.36
C ARG A 85 18.08 -2.04 -1.40
N GLY A 86 17.12 -2.89 -1.07
CA GLY A 86 17.27 -3.95 -0.07
C GLY A 86 17.15 -5.35 -0.63
N PHE A 87 17.82 -6.30 0.05
CA PHE A 87 17.58 -7.72 -0.19
C PHE A 87 16.13 -8.10 0.13
N MET A 88 15.50 -8.90 -0.73
CA MET A 88 14.09 -9.33 -0.60
C MET A 88 13.08 -8.19 -0.33
N TRP A 89 13.24 -7.03 -0.99
CA TRP A 89 12.30 -5.90 -0.86
C TRP A 89 12.17 -5.39 0.58
N ARG A 90 13.24 -5.49 1.39
CA ARG A 90 13.27 -4.99 2.79
C ARG A 90 13.47 -3.48 2.90
N SER A 91 13.97 -2.84 1.84
CA SER A 91 14.21 -1.40 1.80
C SER A 91 13.91 -0.88 0.40
N LEU A 92 13.01 0.09 0.32
CA LEU A 92 12.58 0.70 -0.93
C LEU A 92 12.66 2.21 -0.82
N GLU A 93 13.00 2.87 -1.92
CA GLU A 93 13.02 4.33 -2.00
C GLU A 93 12.19 4.80 -3.19
N PHE A 94 11.52 5.94 -3.04
CA PHE A 94 10.78 6.58 -4.12
C PHE A 94 10.81 8.09 -3.96
N GLU A 95 10.59 8.79 -5.07
CA GLU A 95 10.40 10.24 -5.09
C GLU A 95 8.91 10.55 -5.14
N ALA A 96 8.40 11.27 -4.14
CA ALA A 96 6.99 11.62 -4.08
C ALA A 96 6.67 12.83 -4.99
N SER A 97 5.41 13.25 -5.02
CA SER A 97 4.94 14.41 -5.79
C SER A 97 5.51 15.76 -5.31
N ASP A 98 6.05 15.82 -4.09
CA ASP A 98 6.73 16.99 -3.54
C ASP A 98 8.23 17.08 -3.90
N GLY A 99 8.75 16.13 -4.69
CA GLY A 99 10.15 16.06 -5.10
C GLY A 99 11.11 15.54 -4.02
N ARG A 100 10.61 15.07 -2.87
CA ARG A 100 11.44 14.55 -1.79
C ARG A 100 11.57 13.03 -1.89
N GLN A 101 12.69 12.51 -1.37
CA GLN A 101 12.96 11.07 -1.34
C GLN A 101 12.46 10.44 -0.04
N TYR A 102 11.58 9.46 -0.20
CA TYR A 102 10.98 8.70 0.88
C TYR A 102 11.54 7.28 0.89
N LYS A 103 11.59 6.67 2.07
CA LYS A 103 12.16 5.33 2.26
C LYS A 103 11.25 4.41 3.07
N TRP A 104 10.77 3.36 2.43
CA TRP A 104 10.12 2.23 3.08
C TRP A 104 11.18 1.29 3.67
N LYS A 105 10.99 0.91 4.94
CA LYS A 105 11.75 -0.15 5.61
C LYS A 105 10.78 -1.16 6.18
N VAL A 106 11.14 -2.43 6.09
CA VAL A 106 10.38 -3.50 6.72
C VAL A 106 10.83 -3.68 8.17
N GLU A 107 9.85 -3.67 9.07
CA GLU A 107 10.05 -4.07 10.47
C GLU A 107 9.45 -5.45 10.70
N GLY A 108 10.27 -6.39 11.19
CA GLY A 108 9.87 -7.77 11.38
C GLY A 108 9.47 -8.47 10.08
N ARG A 109 8.35 -9.21 10.12
CA ARG A 109 7.90 -10.02 8.97
C ARG A 109 6.96 -9.28 8.02
N ARG A 110 6.12 -8.38 8.55
CA ARG A 110 4.95 -7.84 7.83
C ARG A 110 4.67 -6.34 8.05
N ASN A 111 5.40 -5.68 8.95
CA ASN A 111 5.19 -4.26 9.23
C ASN A 111 6.12 -3.39 8.37
N PHE A 112 5.68 -2.18 8.05
CA PHE A 112 6.42 -1.27 7.17
C PHE A 112 6.43 0.15 7.73
N HIS A 113 7.62 0.74 7.77
CA HIS A 113 7.81 2.13 8.21
C HIS A 113 8.26 2.95 7.02
N LEU A 114 7.61 4.09 6.81
CA LEU A 114 8.03 5.09 5.85
C LEU A 114 8.80 6.18 6.57
N THR A 115 9.97 6.53 6.05
CA THR A 115 10.79 7.61 6.60
C THR A 115 11.16 8.65 5.55
N LEU A 116 11.33 9.90 6.00
CA LEU A 116 11.81 11.03 5.23
C LEU A 116 12.89 11.72 6.06
N GLU A 117 14.12 11.77 5.55
CA GLU A 117 15.28 12.33 6.27
C GLU A 117 15.43 11.75 7.70
N GLY A 118 15.10 10.47 7.86
CA GLY A 118 15.16 9.76 9.16
C GLY A 118 13.94 9.94 10.07
N ARG A 119 12.98 10.81 9.73
CA ARG A 119 11.72 10.99 10.48
C ARG A 119 10.65 10.01 10.02
N LEU A 120 9.85 9.48 10.94
CA LEU A 120 8.76 8.56 10.64
C LEU A 120 7.58 9.34 10.02
N ILE A 121 7.13 8.90 8.85
CA ILE A 121 6.05 9.55 8.07
C ILE A 121 4.81 8.68 7.98
N ALA A 122 4.98 7.36 7.92
CA ALA A 122 3.87 6.44 7.95
C ALA A 122 4.27 5.10 8.57
N LEU A 123 3.30 4.42 9.16
CA LEU A 123 3.44 3.15 9.85
C LEU A 123 2.30 2.22 9.39
N PHE A 124 2.66 1.14 8.72
CA PHE A 124 1.73 0.05 8.41
C PHE A 124 1.99 -1.12 9.34
N SER A 125 0.95 -1.50 10.09
CA SER A 125 0.89 -2.74 10.86
C SER A 125 -0.02 -3.72 10.14
N SER A 126 0.48 -4.92 9.84
CA SER A 126 -0.35 -5.93 9.20
C SER A 126 -1.43 -6.50 10.11
N GLY A 127 -1.48 -6.09 11.38
CA GLY A 127 -2.31 -6.72 12.40
C GLY A 127 -1.86 -8.16 12.72
N SER A 128 -2.66 -8.84 13.53
CA SER A 128 -2.40 -10.21 13.97
C SER A 128 -3.41 -11.17 13.32
N ASN A 129 -2.91 -12.29 12.80
CA ASN A 129 -3.71 -13.39 12.26
C ASN A 129 -3.50 -14.69 13.05
N SER A 130 -3.08 -14.56 14.31
CA SER A 130 -2.80 -15.73 15.14
C SER A 130 -4.10 -16.34 15.68
N ILE A 131 -4.16 -17.67 15.73
CA ILE A 131 -5.25 -18.43 16.33
C ILE A 131 -5.26 -18.26 17.87
N PHE A 132 -4.14 -17.83 18.46
CA PHE A 132 -3.91 -17.73 19.91
C PHE A 132 -3.83 -16.29 20.45
N SER A 133 -4.16 -15.27 19.64
CA SER A 133 -4.15 -13.86 20.05
C SER A 133 -5.40 -13.16 19.51
N SER A 134 -5.78 -12.03 20.13
CA SER A 134 -6.85 -11.16 19.64
C SER A 134 -6.54 -10.78 18.19
N LYS A 135 -7.47 -11.10 17.27
CA LYS A 135 -7.36 -10.72 15.86
C LYS A 135 -7.36 -9.20 15.76
N GLU A 136 -6.20 -8.63 15.51
CA GLU A 136 -6.04 -7.21 15.31
C GLU A 136 -6.15 -6.90 13.82
N PRO A 137 -7.00 -5.95 13.41
CA PRO A 137 -7.08 -5.55 12.02
C PRO A 137 -5.76 -4.92 11.56
N ALA A 138 -5.50 -4.95 10.27
CA ALA A 138 -4.39 -4.19 9.71
C ALA A 138 -4.68 -2.69 9.82
N THR A 139 -3.68 -1.93 10.25
CA THR A 139 -3.77 -0.48 10.44
C THR A 139 -2.71 0.24 9.65
N PHE A 140 -3.04 1.45 9.20
CA PHE A 140 -2.12 2.32 8.51
C PHE A 140 -2.20 3.75 9.02
N SER A 141 -1.16 4.17 9.73
CA SER A 141 -1.04 5.51 10.30
C SER A 141 -0.15 6.37 9.43
N ILE A 142 -0.64 7.55 9.03
CA ILE A 142 0.10 8.56 8.28
C ILE A 142 0.22 9.81 9.14
N TYR A 143 1.44 10.22 9.46
CA TYR A 143 1.73 11.40 10.28
C TYR A 143 1.46 12.69 9.49
N PRO A 144 1.25 13.85 10.16
CA PRO A 144 0.90 15.11 9.52
C PRO A 144 1.81 15.49 8.34
N GLU A 145 3.11 15.22 8.45
CA GLU A 145 4.13 15.50 7.43
C GLU A 145 3.94 14.67 6.14
N GLY A 146 3.24 13.54 6.22
CA GLY A 146 2.93 12.68 5.07
C GLY A 146 1.60 13.00 4.39
N LEU A 147 0.74 13.79 5.01
CA LEU A 147 -0.59 14.10 4.47
C LEU A 147 -0.56 14.77 3.09
N PRO A 148 0.37 15.70 2.78
CA PRO A 148 0.44 16.32 1.45
C PRO A 148 0.72 15.34 0.30
N VAL A 149 1.33 14.20 0.60
CA VAL A 149 1.71 13.15 -0.37
C VAL A 149 0.99 11.83 -0.08
N VAL A 150 -0.19 11.88 0.53
CA VAL A 150 -0.96 10.70 0.97
C VAL A 150 -1.21 9.68 -0.14
N GLU A 151 -1.50 10.15 -1.36
CA GLU A 151 -1.75 9.27 -2.50
C GLU A 151 -0.48 8.53 -2.94
N ASP A 152 0.67 9.21 -2.96
CA ASP A 152 1.98 8.59 -3.21
C ASP A 152 2.29 7.53 -2.14
N ILE A 153 2.02 7.84 -0.87
CA ILE A 153 2.24 6.94 0.27
C ILE A 153 1.38 5.67 0.15
N ILE A 154 0.07 5.82 -0.11
CA ILE A 154 -0.85 4.68 -0.26
C ILE A 154 -0.43 3.84 -1.47
N THR A 155 -0.15 4.47 -2.60
CA THR A 155 0.24 3.78 -3.84
C THR A 155 1.51 2.97 -3.65
N THR A 156 2.52 3.54 -3.01
CA THR A 156 3.79 2.87 -2.76
C THR A 156 3.69 1.77 -1.71
N LEU A 157 2.83 1.92 -0.69
CA LEU A 157 2.53 0.85 0.27
C LEU A 157 1.93 -0.37 -0.45
N VAL A 158 0.93 -0.15 -1.31
CA VAL A 158 0.27 -1.21 -2.08
C VAL A 158 1.27 -1.92 -2.98
N TYR A 159 2.10 -1.16 -3.69
CA TYR A 159 3.15 -1.69 -4.56
C TYR A 159 4.16 -2.55 -3.78
N VAL A 160 4.78 -2.01 -2.72
CA VAL A 160 5.85 -2.70 -2.00
C VAL A 160 5.35 -3.96 -1.31
N THR A 161 4.16 -3.91 -0.70
CA THR A 161 3.61 -5.04 0.04
C THR A 161 3.27 -6.19 -0.92
N ARG A 162 2.67 -5.89 -2.08
CA ARG A 162 2.37 -6.91 -3.09
C ARG A 162 3.63 -7.49 -3.72
N ARG A 163 4.60 -6.64 -4.07
CA ARG A 163 5.84 -7.11 -4.71
C ARG A 163 6.66 -8.01 -3.78
N ARG A 164 6.70 -7.69 -2.49
CA ARG A 164 7.30 -8.55 -1.46
C ARG A 164 6.60 -9.89 -1.37
N LYS A 165 5.26 -9.92 -1.35
CA LYS A 165 4.49 -11.18 -1.33
C LYS A 165 4.81 -12.06 -2.54
N MET A 166 4.89 -11.46 -3.74
CA MET A 166 5.30 -12.18 -4.95
C MET A 166 6.72 -12.76 -4.85
N ALA A 167 7.68 -11.99 -4.34
CA ALA A 167 9.04 -12.46 -4.16
C ALA A 167 9.12 -13.63 -3.15
N GLN A 168 8.31 -13.58 -2.07
CA GLN A 168 8.21 -14.67 -1.09
C GLN A 168 7.59 -15.93 -1.70
N ASP A 169 6.52 -15.78 -2.49
CA ASP A 169 5.86 -16.91 -3.15
C ASP A 169 6.78 -17.59 -4.16
N SER A 170 7.51 -16.81 -4.97
CA SER A 170 8.50 -17.36 -5.90
C SER A 170 9.66 -18.07 -5.18
N ALA A 171 10.13 -17.52 -4.06
CA ALA A 171 11.19 -18.16 -3.27
C ALA A 171 10.71 -19.48 -2.63
N ALA A 172 9.46 -19.52 -2.14
CA ALA A 172 8.87 -20.74 -1.59
C ALA A 172 8.68 -21.83 -2.65
N SER A 173 8.22 -21.47 -3.85
CA SER A 173 8.08 -22.42 -4.97
C SER A 173 9.40 -22.93 -5.52
N ALA A 174 10.51 -22.22 -5.34
CA ALA A 174 11.84 -22.67 -5.77
C ALA A 174 12.54 -23.60 -4.75
N ALA A 175 12.02 -23.67 -3.51
CA ALA A 175 12.61 -24.44 -2.42
C ALA A 175 11.86 -25.77 -2.14
N GLY A 176 10.73 -26.01 -2.81
CA GLY A 176 9.95 -27.25 -2.73
C GLY A 176 10.05 -28.03 -4.04
#